data_AF-A0A1Q7M1D6-F1
#
_entry.id   AF-A0A1Q7M1D6-F1
#
_cell.length_a   1.000
_cell.length_b   1.000
_cell.length_c   1.000
_cell.angle_alpha   90.00
_cell.angle_beta   90.00
_cell.angle_gamma   90.00
#
_symmetry.space_group_name_H-M   'P 1'
#
loop_
_entity.id
_entity.type
_entity.pdbx_description
1 polymer ?
#
loop_
_entity_poly.entity_id
_entity_poly.type
_entity_poly.pdbx_seq_one_letter_code
_entity_poly.pdbx_strand_id
1 'polypeptide(L)'
;MGLEIERKFLVKKELLPKQLPEGDELEQGYLSVEPTVRVRLVTGHDGTRHAELTIKGRGQVSRPEFNYPIPHEDAEALLRMCSRTLRKVRRELGRFTLDHFRERDLWLAEIELGDERESFERPAWLAEEVTHDPDYSNSRLATPRRAG
;
A
#
# COMPACT_ATOMS: atom_id res chain seq x y z
N MET A 1 -16.17 7.02 -15.70
CA MET A 1 -15.04 6.66 -14.82
C MET A 1 -15.47 5.42 -14.08
N GLY A 2 -14.86 4.27 -14.39
CA GLY A 2 -15.24 3.00 -13.78
C GLY A 2 -14.95 3.01 -12.28
N LEU A 3 -15.75 2.27 -11.52
CA LEU A 3 -15.42 1.95 -10.14
C LEU A 3 -14.23 0.99 -10.22
N GLU A 4 -13.03 1.39 -9.78
CA GLU A 4 -11.92 0.44 -9.63
C GLU A 4 -12.26 -0.51 -8.47
N ILE A 5 -12.23 -1.81 -8.74
CA ILE A 5 -12.54 -2.85 -7.75
C ILE A 5 -11.23 -3.50 -7.33
N GLU A 6 -10.72 -3.10 -6.16
CA GLU A 6 -9.53 -3.68 -5.56
C GLU A 6 -9.93 -4.71 -4.49
N ARG A 7 -9.32 -5.90 -4.54
CA ARG A 7 -9.42 -6.90 -3.46
C ARG A 7 -8.07 -7.11 -2.80
N LYS A 8 -8.10 -7.31 -1.48
CA LYS A 8 -6.90 -7.41 -0.64
C LYS A 8 -6.90 -8.69 0.17
N PHE A 9 -5.75 -9.35 0.24
CA PHE A 9 -5.60 -10.64 0.88
C PHE A 9 -4.37 -10.68 1.79
N LEU A 10 -4.46 -11.46 2.85
CA LEU A 10 -3.29 -11.93 3.57
C LEU A 10 -2.49 -12.91 2.72
N VAL A 11 -1.19 -12.99 2.98
CA VAL A 11 -0.29 -13.87 2.25
C VAL A 11 0.46 -14.79 3.21
N LYS A 12 0.47 -16.08 2.87
CA LYS A 12 1.29 -17.11 3.54
C LYS A 12 2.71 -17.04 2.97
N LYS A 13 3.60 -16.34 3.67
CA LYS A 13 4.98 -16.12 3.21
C LYS A 13 5.73 -17.41 2.92
N GLU A 14 5.43 -18.49 3.65
CA GLU A 14 6.04 -19.80 3.51
C GLU A 14 5.63 -20.55 2.23
N LEU A 15 4.55 -20.12 1.58
CA LEU A 15 4.06 -20.68 0.31
C LEU A 15 4.39 -19.78 -0.90
N LEU A 16 5.03 -18.64 -0.68
CA LEU A 16 5.48 -17.79 -1.78
C LEU A 16 6.54 -18.50 -2.63
N PRO A 17 6.65 -18.15 -3.93
CA PRO A 17 7.76 -18.59 -4.75
C PRO A 17 9.10 -18.25 -4.09
N LYS A 18 10.07 -19.18 -4.16
CA LYS A 18 11.41 -18.99 -3.56
C LYS A 18 12.15 -17.78 -4.15
N GLN A 19 11.89 -17.47 -5.41
CA GLN A 19 12.42 -16.31 -6.11
C GLN A 19 11.25 -15.37 -6.37
N LEU A 20 11.28 -14.21 -5.73
CA LEU A 20 10.35 -13.13 -5.97
C LEU A 20 10.98 -12.11 -6.91
N PRO A 21 10.17 -11.38 -7.69
CA PRO A 21 10.67 -10.27 -8.48
C PRO A 21 11.27 -9.19 -7.58
N GLU A 22 12.11 -8.36 -8.19
CA GLU A 22 12.60 -7.14 -7.55
C GLU A 22 11.42 -6.26 -7.14
N GLY A 23 11.64 -5.46 -6.10
CA GLY A 23 10.57 -4.65 -5.52
C GLY A 23 11.02 -3.25 -5.19
N ASP A 24 10.06 -2.34 -5.26
CA ASP A 24 10.27 -0.94 -4.99
C ASP A 24 10.14 -0.68 -3.49
N GLU A 25 11.04 0.13 -2.95
CA GLU A 25 10.97 0.57 -1.57
C GLU A 25 10.05 1.77 -1.46
N LEU A 26 8.99 1.61 -0.66
CA LEU A 26 8.00 2.65 -0.42
C LEU A 26 8.08 3.09 1.03
N GLU A 27 8.30 4.38 1.24
CA GLU A 27 8.15 5.04 2.51
C GLU A 27 6.98 6.03 2.42
N GLN A 28 6.08 5.98 3.39
CA GLN A 28 4.92 6.87 3.40
C GLN A 28 4.58 7.35 4.79
N GLY A 29 4.07 8.57 4.87
CA GLY A 29 3.67 9.24 6.09
C GLY A 29 2.30 9.89 5.93
N TYR A 30 1.58 10.02 7.04
CA TYR A 30 0.25 10.61 7.08
C TYR A 30 0.28 11.90 7.90
N LEU A 31 0.13 13.04 7.22
CA LEU A 31 -0.03 14.36 7.84
C LEU A 31 -1.43 14.52 8.44
N SER A 32 -2.41 13.88 7.81
CA SER A 32 -3.77 13.74 8.32
C SER A 32 -4.36 12.41 7.85
N VAL A 33 -5.28 11.83 8.63
CA VAL A 33 -6.04 10.64 8.21
C VAL A 33 -7.48 10.97 7.84
N GLU A 34 -7.98 12.13 8.25
CA GLU A 34 -9.34 12.57 7.95
C GLU A 34 -9.43 14.11 7.82
N PRO A 35 -9.45 14.66 6.58
CA PRO A 35 -9.23 13.95 5.30
C PRO A 35 -7.83 13.34 5.24
N THR A 36 -7.63 12.30 4.43
CA THR A 36 -6.32 11.67 4.31
C THR A 36 -5.38 12.59 3.54
N VAL A 37 -4.25 12.97 4.14
CA VAL A 37 -3.14 13.66 3.48
C VAL A 37 -1.90 12.80 3.69
N ARG A 38 -1.44 12.17 2.60
CA ARG A 38 -0.36 11.19 2.61
C ARG A 38 0.78 11.68 1.75
N VAL A 39 1.99 11.69 2.32
CA VAL A 39 3.24 11.80 1.56
C VAL A 39 3.78 10.40 1.29
N ARG A 40 4.26 10.14 0.08
CA ARG A 40 4.91 8.89 -0.31
C ARG A 40 6.19 9.18 -1.07
N LEU A 41 7.25 8.46 -0.73
CA LEU A 41 8.52 8.38 -1.43
C LEU A 41 8.64 6.96 -1.97
N VAL A 42 8.99 6.84 -3.25
CA VAL A 42 9.21 5.57 -3.93
C VAL A 42 10.63 5.55 -4.47
N THR A 43 11.38 4.52 -4.10
CA THR A 43 12.67 4.18 -4.70
C THR A 43 12.48 2.90 -5.49
N GLY A 44 12.51 3.04 -6.82
CA GLY A 44 12.40 1.92 -7.74
C GLY A 44 13.63 1.02 -7.67
N HIS A 45 13.43 -0.28 -7.84
CA HIS A 45 14.54 -1.23 -7.96
C HIS A 45 15.45 -0.95 -9.16
N ASP A 46 14.95 -0.23 -10.17
CA ASP A 46 15.67 0.25 -11.35
C ASP A 46 16.49 1.54 -11.10
N GLY A 47 16.48 2.06 -9.87
CA GLY A 47 17.17 3.29 -9.47
C GLY A 47 16.35 4.56 -9.68
N THR A 48 15.12 4.47 -10.18
CA THR A 48 14.22 5.63 -10.28
C THR A 48 13.77 6.08 -8.88
N ARG A 49 13.50 7.38 -8.75
CA ARG A 49 12.96 7.96 -7.51
C ARG A 49 11.89 8.96 -7.84
N HIS A 50 10.77 8.86 -7.14
CA HIS A 50 9.69 9.83 -7.24
C HIS A 50 8.96 9.96 -5.91
N ALA A 51 8.25 11.06 -5.74
CA ALA A 51 7.45 11.30 -4.57
C ALA A 51 6.10 11.92 -4.94
N GLU A 52 5.11 11.64 -4.11
CA GLU A 52 3.73 12.05 -4.32
C GLU A 52 3.11 12.55 -3.01
N LEU A 53 2.34 13.64 -3.11
CA LEU A 53 1.38 14.06 -2.11
C LEU A 53 -0.02 13.65 -2.56
N THR A 54 -0.67 12.80 -1.78
CA THR A 54 -2.04 12.33 -2.03
C THR A 54 -3.00 12.97 -1.02
N ILE A 55 -4.09 13.55 -1.50
CA ILE A 55 -5.19 14.07 -0.68
C ILE A 55 -6.47 13.31 -1.02
N LYS A 56 -7.07 12.63 -0.03
CA LYS A 56 -8.31 11.89 -0.19
C LYS A 56 -9.41 12.45 0.73
N GLY A 57 -10.56 12.75 0.15
CA GLY A 57 -11.75 13.20 0.86
C GLY A 57 -12.36 12.13 1.78
N ARG A 58 -13.42 12.51 2.50
CA ARG A 58 -14.25 11.56 3.27
C ARG A 58 -15.13 10.73 2.34
N GLY A 59 -15.28 9.43 2.63
CA GLY A 59 -16.16 8.52 1.88
C GLY A 59 -15.58 7.11 1.80
N GLN A 60 -16.47 6.10 1.77
CA GLN A 60 -16.08 4.68 1.65
C GLN A 60 -16.22 4.13 0.23
N VAL A 61 -17.23 4.55 -0.54
CA VAL A 61 -17.56 3.99 -1.86
C VAL A 61 -16.99 4.82 -3.01
N SER A 62 -17.08 6.15 -2.92
CA SER A 62 -16.40 7.06 -3.83
C SER A 62 -15.98 8.29 -3.04
N ARG A 63 -14.71 8.66 -3.13
CA ARG A 63 -14.20 9.89 -2.51
C ARG A 63 -13.33 10.64 -3.52
N PRO A 64 -13.34 11.98 -3.50
CA PRO A 64 -12.36 12.76 -4.26
C PRO A 64 -10.95 12.34 -3.84
N GLU A 65 -10.10 12.10 -4.83
CA GLU A 65 -8.69 11.79 -4.64
C GLU A 65 -7.87 12.66 -5.59
N PHE A 66 -6.85 13.31 -5.03
CA PHE A 66 -5.92 14.15 -5.77
C PHE A 66 -4.51 13.66 -5.49
N ASN A 67 -3.73 13.53 -6.56
CA ASN A 67 -2.35 13.06 -6.52
C ASN A 67 -1.46 14.12 -7.17
N TYR A 68 -0.43 14.56 -6.45
CA TYR A 68 0.50 15.59 -6.91
C TYR A 68 1.92 15.05 -6.84
N PRO A 69 2.67 15.03 -7.95
CA PRO A 69 4.10 14.81 -7.87
C PRO A 69 4.72 15.96 -7.08
N ILE A 70 5.64 15.63 -6.16
CA ILE A 70 6.38 16.61 -5.37
C ILE A 70 7.89 16.34 -5.46
N PRO A 71 8.73 17.35 -5.23
CA PRO A 71 10.17 17.14 -5.11
C PRO A 71 10.51 16.11 -4.02
N HIS A 72 11.55 15.32 -4.26
CA HIS A 72 12.00 14.29 -3.32
C HIS A 72 12.39 14.89 -1.96
N GLU A 73 13.10 16.02 -1.95
CA GLU A 73 13.54 16.70 -0.73
C GLU A 73 12.36 17.20 0.12
N ASP A 74 11.30 17.69 -0.53
CA ASP A 74 10.06 18.09 0.14
C ASP A 74 9.38 16.88 0.78
N ALA A 75 9.33 15.75 0.07
CA ALA A 75 8.75 14.53 0.60
C ALA A 75 9.48 14.02 1.85
N GLU A 76 10.81 14.03 1.85
CA GLU A 76 11.61 13.69 3.02
C GLU A 76 11.36 14.64 4.20
N ALA A 77 11.26 15.95 3.94
CA ALA A 77 10.97 16.94 4.97
C ALA A 77 9.58 16.71 5.59
N LEU A 78 8.56 16.46 4.76
CA LEU A 78 7.21 16.16 5.21
C LEU A 78 7.12 14.82 5.97
N LEU A 79 7.86 13.80 5.53
CA LEU A 79 7.92 12.50 6.22
C LEU A 79 8.44 12.65 7.66
N ARG A 80 9.45 13.49 7.89
CA ARG A 80 9.98 13.78 9.24
C ARG A 80 8.96 14.44 10.17
N MET A 81 7.93 15.09 9.62
CA MET A 81 6.84 15.70 10.40
C MET A 81 5.72 14.71 10.75
N CYS A 82 5.69 13.54 10.10
CA CYS A 82 4.61 12.57 10.27
C CYS A 82 4.80 11.75 11.56
N SER A 83 3.78 11.72 12.41
CA SER A 83 3.73 10.82 13.58
C SER A 83 3.28 9.40 13.22
N ARG A 84 2.74 9.22 12.01
CA ARG A 84 2.31 7.93 11.47
C ARG A 84 3.04 7.68 10.16
N THR A 85 3.94 6.71 10.17
CA THR A 85 4.77 6.34 9.02
C THR A 85 4.72 4.83 8.78
N LEU A 86 4.98 4.43 7.55
CA LEU A 86 4.98 3.05 7.12
C LEU A 86 6.03 2.86 6.04
N ARG A 87 6.80 1.77 6.16
CA ARG A 87 7.72 1.30 5.14
C ARG A 87 7.29 -0.06 4.64
N LYS A 88 7.38 -0.27 3.33
CA LYS A 88 7.09 -1.54 2.69
C LYS A 88 7.94 -1.72 1.44
N VAL A 89 8.07 -2.97 1.01
CA VAL A 89 8.61 -3.27 -0.32
C VAL A 89 7.48 -3.82 -1.18
N ARG A 90 7.18 -3.14 -2.28
CA ARG A 90 6.12 -3.50 -3.23
C ARG A 90 6.70 -4.27 -4.41
N ARG A 91 6.06 -5.35 -4.81
CA ARG A 91 6.47 -6.20 -5.94
C ARG A 91 5.27 -6.55 -6.79
N GLU A 92 5.44 -6.61 -8.10
CA GLU A 92 4.41 -7.16 -8.98
C GLU A 92 4.67 -8.65 -9.23
N LEU A 93 3.75 -9.50 -8.80
CA LEU A 93 3.80 -10.95 -9.02
C LEU A 93 2.58 -11.39 -9.84
N GLY A 94 2.76 -11.48 -11.15
CA GLY A 94 1.66 -11.78 -12.07
C GLY A 94 0.65 -10.63 -12.09
N ARG A 95 -0.60 -10.91 -11.68
CA ARG A 95 -1.67 -9.91 -11.54
C ARG A 95 -1.74 -9.27 -10.15
N PHE A 96 -0.90 -9.72 -9.21
CA PHE A 96 -0.98 -9.28 -7.83
C PHE A 96 0.14 -8.30 -7.50
N THR A 97 -0.24 -7.22 -6.84
CA THR A 97 0.70 -6.33 -6.16
C THR A 97 0.94 -6.85 -4.75
N LEU A 98 2.16 -7.32 -4.47
CA LEU A 98 2.58 -7.82 -3.17
C LEU A 98 3.28 -6.74 -2.36
N ASP A 99 2.74 -6.42 -1.19
CA ASP A 99 3.36 -5.54 -0.21
C ASP A 99 3.93 -6.32 0.97
N HIS A 100 5.23 -6.15 1.21
CA HIS A 100 5.90 -6.67 2.40
C HIS A 100 6.18 -5.55 3.40
N PHE A 101 5.48 -5.58 4.53
CA PHE A 101 5.67 -4.69 5.68
C PHE A 101 6.65 -5.33 6.66
N ARG A 102 7.96 -5.15 6.41
CA ARG A 102 9.05 -5.81 7.16
C ARG A 102 8.94 -5.60 8.68
N GLU A 103 8.61 -4.39 9.12
CA GLU A 103 8.49 -4.03 10.54
C GLU A 103 7.32 -4.70 11.26
N ARG A 104 6.40 -5.31 10.51
CA ARG A 104 5.20 -5.97 11.02
C ARG A 104 5.18 -7.48 10.76
N ASP A 105 6.19 -8.01 10.06
CA ASP A 105 6.19 -9.37 9.51
C ASP A 105 4.87 -9.70 8.79
N LEU A 106 4.39 -8.75 7.99
CA LEU A 106 3.09 -8.81 7.32
C LEU A 106 3.28 -8.74 5.81
N TRP A 107 2.60 -9.64 5.10
CA TRP A 107 2.48 -9.62 3.66
C TRP A 107 1.01 -9.45 3.26
N LEU A 108 0.76 -8.52 2.34
CA LEU A 108 -0.54 -8.32 1.72
C LEU A 108 -0.42 -8.45 0.21
N ALA A 109 -1.47 -8.96 -0.41
CA ALA A 109 -1.62 -8.97 -1.86
C ALA A 109 -2.85 -8.17 -2.24
N GLU A 110 -2.70 -7.26 -3.20
CA GLU A 110 -3.77 -6.51 -3.83
C GLU A 110 -3.94 -6.99 -5.27
N ILE A 111 -5.18 -7.09 -5.76
CA ILE A 111 -5.51 -7.35 -7.16
C ILE A 111 -6.61 -6.38 -7.60
N GLU A 112 -6.43 -5.77 -8.76
CA GLU A 112 -7.44 -4.95 -9.42
C GLU A 112 -8.28 -5.80 -10.38
N LEU A 113 -9.60 -5.61 -10.30
CA LEU A 113 -10.60 -6.31 -11.10
C LEU A 113 -11.46 -5.30 -11.87
N GLY A 114 -11.90 -5.69 -13.05
CA GLY A 114 -12.85 -4.92 -13.86
C GLY A 114 -14.31 -5.06 -13.39
N ASP A 115 -14.62 -6.13 -12.64
CA ASP A 115 -15.94 -6.42 -12.09
C ASP A 115 -15.83 -7.23 -10.79
N GLU A 116 -16.80 -7.10 -9.87
CA GLU A 116 -16.78 -7.80 -8.57
C GLU A 116 -16.86 -9.33 -8.72
N ARG A 117 -17.42 -9.79 -9.85
CA ARG A 117 -17.58 -11.21 -10.20
C ARG A 117 -16.48 -11.71 -11.11
N GLU A 118 -15.50 -10.88 -11.47
CA GLU A 118 -14.35 -11.32 -12.25
C GLU A 118 -13.63 -12.45 -11.50
N SER A 119 -13.48 -13.59 -12.18
CA SER A 119 -12.71 -14.70 -11.65
C SER A 119 -11.22 -14.46 -11.86
N PHE A 120 -10.42 -14.88 -10.89
CA PHE A 120 -8.98 -14.86 -10.98
C PHE A 120 -8.42 -16.14 -10.33
N GLU A 121 -7.22 -16.52 -10.76
CA GLU A 121 -6.52 -17.66 -10.16
C GLU A 121 -6.21 -17.35 -8.69
N ARG A 122 -6.41 -18.32 -7.79
CA ARG A 122 -6.08 -18.20 -6.37
C ARG A 122 -4.86 -19.05 -6.04
N PRO A 123 -3.63 -18.48 -6.09
CA PRO A 123 -2.43 -19.20 -5.70
C PRO A 123 -2.49 -19.70 -4.25
N ALA A 124 -1.75 -20.76 -3.95
CA ALA A 124 -1.74 -21.36 -2.61
C ALA A 124 -1.26 -20.39 -1.50
N TRP A 125 -0.44 -19.40 -1.85
CA TRP A 125 0.04 -18.37 -0.93
C TRP A 125 -1.02 -17.31 -0.60
N LEU A 126 -2.08 -17.18 -1.40
CA LEU A 126 -3.17 -16.23 -1.19
C LEU A 126 -4.12 -16.78 -0.11
N ALA A 127 -4.24 -16.08 1.01
CA ALA A 127 -4.98 -16.53 2.17
C ALA A 127 -6.35 -15.83 2.29
N GLU A 128 -6.69 -15.41 3.50
CA GLU A 128 -7.93 -14.72 3.83
C GLU A 128 -8.04 -13.36 3.14
N GLU A 129 -9.24 -13.03 2.70
CA GLU A 129 -9.55 -11.71 2.16
C GLU A 129 -9.80 -10.71 3.28
N VAL A 130 -9.11 -9.57 3.20
CA VAL A 130 -9.14 -8.48 4.19
C VAL A 130 -9.51 -7.13 3.55
N THR A 131 -10.16 -7.17 2.37
CA THR A 131 -10.57 -5.99 1.58
C THR A 131 -11.30 -4.94 2.42
N HIS A 132 -12.20 -5.37 3.31
CA HIS A 132 -13.02 -4.47 4.14
C HIS A 132 -12.54 -4.34 5.59
N ASP A 133 -11.41 -4.97 5.93
CA ASP A 133 -10.87 -4.90 7.29
C ASP A 133 -10.00 -3.64 7.44
N PRO A 134 -10.41 -2.65 8.27
CA PRO A 134 -9.67 -1.42 8.45
C PRO A 134 -8.31 -1.62 9.10
N ASP A 135 -8.07 -2.73 9.81
CA ASP A 135 -6.79 -3.00 10.46
C ASP A 135 -5.65 -3.28 9.47
N TYR A 136 -5.99 -3.67 8.24
CA TYR A 136 -5.06 -3.87 7.12
C TYR A 136 -4.98 -2.68 6.16
N SER A 137 -5.59 -1.55 6.52
CA SER A 137 -5.41 -0.30 5.77
C SER A 137 -4.02 0.32 6.03
N ASN A 138 -3.40 0.92 5.01
CA ASN A 138 -2.07 1.54 5.17
C ASN A 138 -2.04 2.64 6.24
N SER A 139 -3.11 3.42 6.42
CA SER A 139 -3.18 4.46 7.46
C SER A 139 -3.24 3.86 8.88
N ARG A 140 -3.87 2.69 9.04
CA ARG A 140 -3.85 1.96 10.30
C ARG A 140 -2.49 1.31 10.55
N LEU A 141 -1.93 0.65 9.54
CA LEU A 141 -0.58 0.07 9.59
C LEU A 141 0.51 1.13 9.77
N ALA A 142 0.24 2.40 9.50
CA ALA A 142 1.18 3.50 9.81
C ALA A 142 1.12 3.96 11.28
N THR A 143 0.14 3.50 12.06
CA THR A 143 0.03 3.88 13.47
C THR A 143 1.10 3.14 14.27
N PRO A 144 1.94 3.84 15.07
CA PRO A 144 2.95 3.20 15.90
C PRO A 144 2.33 2.13 16.80
N ARG A 145 2.96 0.96 16.88
CA ARG A 145 2.59 -0.01 17.92
C ARG A 145 2.97 0.61 19.25
N ARG A 146 2.02 0.77 20.18
CA ARG A 146 2.37 1.16 21.56
C ARG A 146 3.36 0.10 22.07
N ALA A 147 4.52 0.55 22.55
CA ALA A 147 5.34 -0.31 23.39
C ALA A 147 4.47 -0.70 24.59
N GLY A 148 4.22 -2.00 24.73
CA GLY A 148 3.56 -2.55 25.91
C GLY A 148 4.46 -2.46 27.13
#